data_AF-A0A925YW71-F1
#
_entry.id   AF-A0A925YW71-F1
#
_cell.length_a   1.000
_cell.length_b   1.000
_cell.length_c   1.000
_cell.angle_alpha   90.00
_cell.angle_beta   90.00
_cell.angle_gamma   90.00
#
_symmetry.space_group_name_H-M   'P 1'
#
loop_
_entity.id
_entity.type
_entity.pdbx_description
1 polymer ?
#
loop_
_entity_poly.entity_id
_entity_poly.type
_entity_poly.pdbx_seq_one_letter_code
_entity_poly.pdbx_strand_id
1 'polypeptide(L)'
;MERNTFIPQTGEVSEQLVSTERRVISQVYTWMGLGLALTAAVAYYTAGSEEILGFLFSNRFVFYGLMIAELALVIGISWAINRIPAAVATALFFVYAALNGLTLSAIFLIYSGASIAGTF
;
A
#
# COMPACT_ATOMS: atom_id res chain seq x y z
N MET A 1 -4.92 -12.18 53.09
CA MET A 1 -4.57 -11.66 51.76
C MET A 1 -5.16 -12.61 50.74
N GLU A 2 -6.44 -12.44 50.42
CA GLU A 2 -7.12 -13.25 49.41
C GLU A 2 -6.57 -12.83 48.04
N ARG A 3 -5.89 -13.74 47.35
CA ARG A 3 -5.49 -13.51 45.96
C ARG A 3 -6.77 -13.48 45.14
N ASN A 4 -7.09 -12.31 44.63
CA ASN A 4 -8.15 -12.10 43.65
C ASN A 4 -7.79 -12.89 42.39
N THR A 5 -8.20 -14.16 42.32
CA THR A 5 -8.05 -15.00 41.14
C THR A 5 -9.06 -14.54 40.11
N PHE A 6 -8.60 -13.66 39.22
CA PHE A 6 -9.33 -13.26 38.02
C PHE A 6 -9.59 -14.52 37.18
N ILE A 7 -10.80 -15.08 37.29
CA ILE A 7 -11.29 -16.10 36.37
C ILE A 7 -12.07 -15.34 35.30
N PRO A 8 -11.48 -15.10 34.11
CA PRO A 8 -12.19 -14.41 33.06
C PRO A 8 -13.43 -15.22 32.67
N GLN A 9 -14.60 -14.59 32.64
CA GLN A 9 -15.80 -15.27 32.18
C GLN A 9 -15.64 -15.56 30.68
N THR A 10 -16.00 -16.77 30.25
CA THR A 10 -15.86 -17.21 28.84
C THR A 10 -16.53 -16.26 27.83
N GLY A 11 -17.56 -15.50 28.26
CA GLY A 11 -18.17 -14.41 27.49
C GLY A 11 -17.27 -13.18 27.33
N GLU A 12 -16.55 -12.75 28.37
CA GLU A 12 -15.68 -11.57 28.33
C GLU A 12 -14.44 -11.80 27.46
N VAL A 13 -13.88 -13.02 27.45
CA VAL A 13 -12.74 -13.38 26.58
C VAL A 13 -13.15 -13.40 25.12
N SER A 14 -14.30 -13.99 24.78
CA SER A 14 -14.79 -14.04 23.40
C SER A 14 -15.13 -12.65 22.86
N GLU A 15 -15.67 -11.76 23.68
CA GLU A 15 -15.91 -10.36 23.31
C GLU A 15 -14.60 -9.56 23.12
N GLN A 16 -13.59 -9.80 23.95
CA GLN A 16 -12.26 -9.19 23.80
C GLN A 16 -11.52 -9.66 22.54
N LEU A 17 -11.65 -10.94 22.16
CA LEU A 17 -11.08 -11.46 20.92
C LEU A 17 -11.74 -10.81 19.70
N VAL A 18 -13.07 -10.78 19.67
CA VAL A 18 -13.84 -10.17 18.57
C VAL A 18 -13.54 -8.67 18.42
N SER A 19 -13.38 -7.93 19.52
CA SER A 19 -13.04 -6.50 19.46
C SER A 19 -11.59 -6.26 19.00
N THR A 20 -10.66 -7.14 19.37
CA THR A 20 -9.26 -7.08 18.92
C THR A 20 -9.14 -7.39 17.43
N GLU A 21 -9.83 -8.43 16.94
CA GLU A 21 -9.86 -8.78 15.52
C GLU A 21 -10.40 -7.62 14.66
N ARG A 22 -11.54 -7.03 15.06
CA ARG A 22 -12.13 -5.88 14.36
C ARG A 22 -11.17 -4.70 14.28
N ARG A 23 -10.41 -4.44 15.34
CA ARG A 23 -9.41 -3.36 15.40
C ARG A 23 -8.24 -3.62 14.44
N VAL A 24 -7.73 -4.84 14.38
CA VAL A 24 -6.63 -5.19 13.46
C VAL A 24 -7.08 -4.98 12.02
N ILE A 25 -8.28 -5.47 11.67
CA ILE A 25 -8.83 -5.36 10.31
C ILE A 25 -9.06 -3.89 9.92
N SER A 26 -9.66 -3.08 10.79
CA SER A 26 -9.88 -1.65 10.50
C SER A 26 -8.56 -0.88 10.35
N GLN A 27 -7.53 -1.23 11.13
CA GLN A 27 -6.21 -0.63 11.04
C GLN A 27 -5.53 -0.99 9.70
N VAL A 28 -5.60 -2.25 9.27
CA VAL A 28 -5.07 -2.68 7.97
C VAL A 28 -5.74 -1.93 6.84
N TYR A 29 -7.08 -1.83 6.84
CA TYR A 29 -7.80 -1.08 5.82
C TYR A 29 -7.41 0.40 5.80
N THR A 30 -7.17 1.01 6.96
CA THR A 30 -6.69 2.40 7.02
C THR A 30 -5.33 2.56 6.35
N TRP A 31 -4.37 1.68 6.64
CA TRP A 31 -3.05 1.71 6.03
C TRP A 31 -3.08 1.44 4.52
N MET A 32 -3.90 0.48 4.08
CA MET A 32 -4.07 0.19 2.65
C MET A 32 -4.76 1.34 1.91
N GLY A 33 -5.76 1.96 2.53
CA GLY A 33 -6.44 3.14 1.98
C GLY A 33 -5.48 4.32 1.80
N LEU A 34 -4.60 4.58 2.77
CA LEU A 34 -3.56 5.60 2.66
C LEU A 34 -2.56 5.29 1.54
N GLY A 35 -2.14 4.03 1.42
CA GLY A 35 -1.28 3.58 0.33
C GLY A 35 -1.90 3.82 -1.04
N LEU A 36 -3.16 3.40 -1.21
CA LEU A 36 -3.92 3.61 -2.45
C LEU A 36 -4.13 5.09 -2.78
N ALA A 37 -4.45 5.91 -1.78
CA ALA A 37 -4.58 7.36 -1.95
C ALA A 37 -3.26 7.99 -2.44
N LEU A 38 -2.12 7.55 -1.90
CA LEU A 38 -0.82 7.99 -2.37
C LEU A 38 -0.56 7.54 -3.81
N THR A 39 -0.83 6.28 -4.14
CA THR A 39 -0.71 5.75 -5.52
C THR A 39 -1.53 6.59 -6.50
N ALA A 40 -2.79 6.91 -6.16
CA ALA A 40 -3.64 7.75 -7.00
C ALA A 40 -3.07 9.17 -7.17
N ALA A 41 -2.58 9.78 -6.08
CA ALA A 41 -1.97 11.11 -6.13
C ALA A 41 -0.72 11.15 -7.02
N VAL A 42 0.17 10.15 -6.91
CA VAL A 42 1.38 10.04 -7.72
C VAL A 42 1.03 9.78 -9.19
N ALA A 43 0.07 8.90 -9.45
CA ALA A 43 -0.39 8.61 -10.81
C ALA A 43 -0.97 9.86 -11.48
N TYR A 44 -1.81 10.62 -10.77
CA TYR A 44 -2.40 11.87 -11.25
C TYR A 44 -1.33 12.94 -11.52
N TYR A 45 -0.38 13.13 -10.59
CA TYR A 45 0.72 14.07 -10.75
C TYR A 45 1.59 13.73 -11.97
N THR A 46 1.89 12.44 -12.15
CA THR A 46 2.68 11.94 -13.28
C THR A 46 1.94 12.15 -14.60
N ALA A 47 0.64 11.84 -14.65
CA ALA A 47 -0.18 12.04 -15.83
C ALA A 47 -0.28 13.52 -16.27
N GLY A 48 -0.16 14.45 -15.32
CA GLY A 48 -0.15 15.90 -15.59
C GLY A 48 1.20 16.46 -16.10
N SER A 49 2.28 15.65 -16.12
CA SER A 49 3.61 16.11 -16.52
C SER A 49 4.13 15.30 -17.71
N GLU A 50 4.13 15.92 -18.90
CA GLU A 50 4.65 15.32 -20.13
C GLU A 50 6.14 14.96 -20.04
N GLU A 51 6.92 15.68 -19.24
CA GLU A 51 8.35 15.40 -19.04
C GLU A 51 8.56 14.07 -18.30
N ILE A 52 7.80 13.85 -17.22
CA ILE A 52 7.89 12.60 -16.42
C ILE A 52 7.38 11.42 -17.25
N LEU A 53 6.26 11.59 -17.96
CA LEU A 53 5.72 10.58 -18.88
C LEU A 53 6.72 10.27 -20.02
N GLY A 54 7.30 11.30 -20.62
CA GLY A 54 8.33 11.17 -21.64
C GLY A 54 9.51 10.36 -21.12
N PHE A 55 10.02 10.66 -19.93
CA PHE A 55 11.12 9.92 -19.33
C PHE A 55 10.78 8.45 -19.02
N LEU A 56 9.61 8.19 -18.44
CA LEU A 56 9.18 6.83 -18.08
C LEU A 56 8.93 5.95 -19.32
N PHE A 57 8.27 6.48 -20.34
CA PHE A 57 7.74 5.70 -21.46
C PHE A 57 8.58 5.80 -22.74
N SER A 58 9.44 6.80 -22.89
CA SER A 58 10.38 6.87 -24.02
C SER A 58 11.42 5.76 -23.95
N ASN A 59 11.89 5.43 -22.74
CA ASN A 59 12.91 4.41 -22.53
C ASN A 59 12.31 3.13 -21.95
N ARG A 60 12.16 2.11 -22.80
CA ARG A 60 11.67 0.78 -22.41
C ARG A 60 12.48 0.17 -21.25
N PHE A 61 13.77 0.48 -21.15
CA PHE A 61 14.60 0.01 -20.02
C PHE A 61 14.18 0.65 -18.68
N VAL A 62 13.75 1.91 -18.68
CA VAL A 62 13.26 2.58 -17.46
C VAL A 62 11.95 1.96 -17.01
N PHE A 63 11.02 1.72 -17.95
CA PHE A 63 9.75 1.06 -17.64
C PHE A 63 9.94 -0.35 -17.06
N TYR A 64 10.71 -1.21 -17.73
CA TYR A 64 11.00 -2.56 -17.19
C TYR A 64 11.85 -2.50 -15.91
N GLY A 65 12.73 -1.51 -15.78
CA GLY A 65 13.52 -1.27 -14.57
C GLY A 65 12.62 -0.95 -13.37
N LEU A 66 11.59 -0.12 -13.55
CA LEU A 66 10.58 0.17 -12.51
C LEU A 66 9.82 -1.09 -12.11
N MET A 67 9.36 -1.89 -13.07
CA MET A 67 8.67 -3.17 -12.79
C MET A 67 9.55 -4.13 -11.97
N ILE A 68 10.84 -4.25 -12.32
CA ILE A 68 11.78 -5.09 -11.57
C ILE A 68 12.04 -4.50 -10.18
N ALA A 69 12.14 -3.17 -10.07
CA ALA A 69 12.35 -2.50 -8.79
C ALA A 69 11.17 -2.71 -7.84
N GLU A 70 9.92 -2.63 -8.32
CA GLU A 70 8.72 -2.92 -7.53
C GLU A 70 8.72 -4.35 -7.00
N LEU A 71 9.03 -5.34 -7.86
CA LEU A 71 9.12 -6.74 -7.46
C LEU A 71 10.27 -6.99 -6.47
N ALA A 72 11.45 -6.42 -6.73
CA ALA A 72 12.59 -6.54 -5.84
C ALA A 72 12.27 -5.94 -4.46
N LEU A 73 11.56 -4.81 -4.43
CA LEU A 73 11.19 -4.13 -3.20
C LEU A 73 10.14 -4.92 -2.41
N VAL A 74 9.10 -5.47 -3.04
CA VAL A 74 8.10 -6.28 -2.33
C VAL A 74 8.68 -7.59 -1.79
N ILE A 75 9.55 -8.26 -2.56
CA ILE A 75 10.24 -9.48 -2.13
C ILE A 75 11.21 -9.16 -1.00
N GLY A 76 11.98 -8.08 -1.13
CA GLY A 76 12.94 -7.61 -0.13
C GLY A 76 12.26 -7.27 1.20
N ILE A 77 11.16 -6.52 1.17
CA ILE A 77 10.37 -6.22 2.38
C ILE A 77 9.82 -7.52 2.97
N SER A 78 9.24 -8.40 2.16
CA SER A 78 8.64 -9.65 2.64
C SER A 78 9.66 -10.54 3.37
N TRP A 79 10.90 -10.58 2.87
CA TRP A 79 12.00 -11.31 3.53
C TRP A 79 12.49 -10.61 4.81
N ALA A 80 12.59 -9.28 4.77
CA ALA A 80 13.14 -8.48 5.86
C ALA A 80 12.12 -8.07 6.92
N ILE A 81 10.82 -8.35 6.75
CA ILE A 81 9.74 -7.81 7.59
C ILE A 81 9.89 -8.16 9.07
N ASN A 82 10.44 -9.33 9.39
CA ASN A 82 10.70 -9.78 10.76
C ASN A 82 12.02 -9.24 11.34
N ARG A 83 12.82 -8.55 10.53
CA ARG A 83 14.16 -8.04 10.88
C ARG A 83 14.21 -6.51 10.93
N ILE A 84 13.28 -5.82 10.28
CA ILE A 84 13.23 -4.34 10.22
C ILE A 84 12.23 -3.77 11.22
N PRO A 85 12.47 -2.56 11.75
CA PRO A 85 11.49 -1.89 12.59
C PRO A 85 10.26 -1.47 11.78
N ALA A 86 9.10 -1.44 12.43
CA ALA A 86 7.81 -1.12 11.80
C ALA A 86 7.83 0.20 11.01
N ALA A 87 8.51 1.23 11.51
CA ALA A 87 8.63 2.52 10.83
C ALA A 87 9.32 2.41 9.46
N VAL A 88 10.37 1.57 9.35
CA VAL A 88 11.08 1.34 8.09
C VAL A 88 10.20 0.54 7.12
N ALA A 89 9.48 -0.47 7.62
CA ALA A 89 8.52 -1.21 6.80
C ALA A 89 7.43 -0.29 6.23
N THR A 90 6.87 0.61 7.04
CA THR A 90 5.87 1.59 6.60
C THR A 90 6.45 2.56 5.56
N ALA A 91 7.66 3.07 5.76
CA ALA A 91 8.30 3.95 4.79
C ALA A 91 8.52 3.23 3.44
N LEU A 92 9.03 2.00 3.47
CA LEU A 92 9.23 1.19 2.27
C LEU A 92 7.90 0.84 1.58
N PHE A 93 6.83 0.61 2.34
CA PHE A 93 5.48 0.44 1.78
C PHE A 93 5.01 1.69 1.03
N PHE A 94 5.26 2.89 1.54
CA PHE A 94 4.89 4.12 0.81
C PHE A 94 5.77 4.36 -0.42
N VAL A 95 7.05 4.00 -0.38
CA VAL A 95 7.92 3.98 -1.57
C VAL A 95 7.37 3.02 -2.63
N TYR A 96 6.98 1.81 -2.21
CA TYR A 96 6.31 0.85 -3.08
C TYR A 96 5.03 1.42 -3.70
N ALA A 97 4.17 2.02 -2.88
CA ALA A 97 2.91 2.61 -3.33
C ALA A 97 3.12 3.76 -4.33
N ALA A 98 4.17 4.57 -4.14
CA ALA A 98 4.53 5.63 -5.07
C ALA A 98 5.06 5.09 -6.40
N LEU A 99 5.93 4.07 -6.38
CA LEU A 99 6.40 3.39 -7.59
C LEU A 99 5.23 2.80 -8.38
N ASN A 100 4.30 2.13 -7.70
CA ASN A 100 3.09 1.62 -8.33
C ASN A 100 2.27 2.74 -8.97
N GLY A 101 2.22 3.94 -8.36
CA GLY A 101 1.53 5.10 -8.93
C GLY A 101 2.19 5.59 -10.23
N LEU A 102 3.52 5.62 -10.26
CA LEU A 102 4.29 5.95 -11.47
C LEU A 102 4.00 4.94 -12.59
N THR A 103 4.00 3.65 -12.28
CA THR A 103 3.72 2.58 -13.26
C THR A 103 2.27 2.64 -13.77
N LEU A 104 1.30 2.84 -12.86
CA LEU A 104 -0.13 2.95 -13.21
C LEU A 104 -0.49 4.23 -13.99
N SER A 105 0.36 5.26 -13.95
CA SER A 105 0.16 6.47 -14.77
C SER A 105 0.06 6.17 -16.27
N ALA A 106 0.59 5.04 -16.72
CA ALA A 106 0.45 4.52 -18.08
C ALA A 106 -1.02 4.43 -18.55
N ILE A 107 -1.95 4.19 -17.63
CA ILE A 107 -3.39 4.05 -17.95
C ILE A 107 -3.93 5.38 -18.50
N PHE A 108 -3.51 6.51 -17.96
CA PHE A 108 -3.95 7.84 -18.41
C PHE A 108 -3.39 8.22 -19.79
N LEU A 109 -2.35 7.55 -20.28
CA LEU A 109 -1.85 7.74 -21.65
C LEU A 109 -2.70 7.03 -22.70
N ILE A 110 -3.29 5.89 -22.33
CA ILE A 110 -3.99 5.00 -23.26
C ILE A 110 -5.51 5.26 -23.24
N TYR A 111 -6.06 5.56 -22.07
CA TYR A 111 -7.50 5.68 -21.86
C TYR A 111 -7.94 7.11 -21.59
N SER A 112 -9.12 7.48 -22.12
CA SER A 112 -9.72 8.77 -21.83
C SER A 112 -10.26 8.84 -20.40
N GLY A 113 -10.31 10.04 -19.82
CA GLY A 113 -10.90 10.26 -18.49
C GLY A 113 -12.35 9.77 -18.37
N ALA A 114 -13.14 9.86 -19.45
CA ALA A 114 -14.51 9.35 -19.46
C ALA A 114 -14.56 7.82 -19.35
N SER A 115 -13.63 7.12 -20.02
CA SER A 115 -13.51 5.66 -19.93
C SER A 115 -13.06 5.20 -18.54
N ILE A 116 -12.18 5.96 -17.89
CA ILE A 116 -11.71 5.68 -16.53
C ILE A 116 -12.82 5.96 -15.50
N ALA A 117 -13.54 7.08 -15.64
CA ALA A 117 -14.62 7.45 -14.73
C ALA A 117 -15.83 6.50 -14.84
N GLY A 118 -16.07 5.92 -16.02
CA GLY A 118 -17.21 5.03 -16.24
C GLY A 118 -17.11 3.65 -15.58
N THR A 119 -15.96 3.29 -14.98
CA THR A 119 -15.76 1.97 -14.35
C THR A 119 -15.95 1.95 -12.84
N PHE A 120 -16.14 3.11 -12.21
CA PHE A 120 -16.31 3.27 -10.76
C PHE A 120 -17.69 3.87 -10.45
#